data_AF-W1W4X9-F1
#
_entry.id   AF-W1W4X9-F1
#
_cell.length_a   1.000
_cell.length_b   1.000
_cell.length_c   1.000
_cell.angle_alpha   90.00
_cell.angle_beta   90.00
_cell.angle_gamma   90.00
#
_symmetry.space_group_name_H-M   'P 1'
#
loop_
_entity.id
_entity.type
_entity.pdbx_description
1 polymer ?
#
loop_
_entity_poly.entity_id
_entity_poly.type
_entity_poly.pdbx_seq_one_letter_code
_entity_poly.pdbx_strand_id
1 'polypeptide(L)'
;AMNGGTLTFDTDIPAATLAEGYISVDTLVVGAGDYTWKGRNYQVNGTGDVLIDVPKPWNDPMANNPLTTLNLLEHDDSHVGVQLVKAQTVIGSGGSLTLRDLQGDEVEADKTLHIAQNGTVVAEGDYGFRLTTAPGDGLYVNYGLKALNIHGGQKLTLAEHGGAYGATADMSAKIGGEGDLAINTVRQVSLSNGQNDYQGATYVQMGTLRTDADGALGNTRELNISNAAIVDLNGSAQTVETFTGQMGSTVLFKEGSLTVNKGGISQGELTGGGNLNVTGGTLAIEGLNARYNALTSISPNAEVSLDNTQGLGSGNIANDGLLTLKNVTGELRNSISGKGIVSATARTDVELDGDNSRFVGQFNIDAGSALSVNEQKNLGDASVINNGLLTISTERSWAMTHSISGSGDVTKLGTGILTLNKDSAAYQGTTDIVGGEIAFGSDSAINMASQHINIHNSGVMSGNVTTAGDVNVMPGGTLRVAKTTVGGNLENGGTVQMNSEGGKPGNVLTVNGNYTGNNGLMTFNATLGGDNSPTDKMNVKGDTQGNTRVRVDNIGG
;
A
#
# COMPACT_ATOMS: atom_id res chain seq x y z
N ALA A 1 7.75 -29.10 14.92
CA ALA A 1 7.53 -27.66 15.14
C ALA A 1 7.21 -27.46 16.60
N MET A 2 7.93 -26.58 17.30
CA MET A 2 7.63 -26.20 18.68
C MET A 2 7.08 -24.77 18.70
N ASN A 3 5.87 -24.60 19.21
CA ASN A 3 5.21 -23.30 19.37
C ASN A 3 4.71 -23.18 20.82
N GLY A 4 5.60 -23.41 21.78
CA GLY A 4 5.27 -23.75 23.16
C GLY A 4 5.44 -25.23 23.49
N GLY A 5 5.04 -25.60 24.72
CA GLY A 5 5.23 -26.94 25.27
C GLY A 5 6.62 -27.16 25.84
N THR A 6 6.86 -28.37 26.34
CA THR A 6 8.07 -28.74 27.08
C THR A 6 8.68 -29.99 26.46
N LEU A 7 9.97 -29.94 26.13
CA LEU A 7 10.80 -31.12 25.89
C LEU A 7 11.72 -31.34 27.08
N THR A 8 11.87 -32.57 27.54
CA THR A 8 12.78 -32.92 28.64
C THR A 8 13.77 -33.94 28.14
N PHE A 9 15.05 -33.65 28.36
CA PHE A 9 16.16 -34.53 28.01
C PHE A 9 16.95 -34.86 29.26
N ASP A 10 17.36 -36.11 29.37
CA ASP A 10 18.33 -36.53 30.38
C ASP A 10 19.73 -36.38 29.77
N THR A 11 20.60 -35.59 30.40
CA THR A 11 21.91 -35.27 29.84
C THR A 11 22.89 -34.79 30.90
N ASP A 12 24.11 -35.35 30.86
CA ASP A 12 25.22 -34.90 31.67
C ASP A 12 25.95 -33.71 31.01
N ILE A 13 25.59 -32.47 31.36
CA ILE A 13 26.28 -31.28 30.87
C ILE A 13 27.48 -30.95 31.78
N PRO A 14 28.68 -30.64 31.24
CA PRO A 14 29.04 -30.42 29.84
C PRO A 14 29.77 -31.62 29.19
N ALA A 15 29.81 -32.77 29.86
CA ALA A 15 30.63 -33.91 29.42
C ALA A 15 30.01 -34.68 28.25
N ALA A 16 28.68 -34.69 28.14
CA ALA A 16 27.97 -35.33 27.06
C ALA A 16 28.19 -34.60 25.72
N THR A 17 28.13 -35.37 24.63
CA THR A 17 28.08 -34.82 23.26
C THR A 17 26.70 -35.03 22.63
N LEU A 18 25.90 -35.92 23.21
CA LEU A 18 24.56 -36.29 22.78
C LEU A 18 23.72 -36.58 24.02
N ALA A 19 22.50 -36.07 24.07
CA ALA A 19 21.58 -36.33 25.18
C ALA A 19 21.11 -37.80 25.21
N GLU A 20 20.85 -38.33 26.41
CA GLU A 20 20.13 -39.59 26.53
C GLU A 20 18.70 -39.40 26.05
N GLY A 21 18.25 -40.25 25.13
CA GLY A 21 16.94 -40.10 24.49
C GLY A 21 16.88 -38.99 23.43
N TYR A 22 18.02 -38.61 22.83
CA TYR A 22 18.03 -37.65 21.71
C TYR A 22 16.98 -38.01 20.65
N ILE A 23 16.36 -36.97 20.08
CA ILE A 23 15.29 -37.14 19.09
C ILE A 23 15.88 -36.97 17.70
N SER A 24 15.51 -37.84 16.75
CA SER A 24 15.83 -37.64 15.33
C SER A 24 14.56 -37.37 14.54
N VAL A 25 14.55 -36.26 13.79
CA VAL A 25 13.44 -35.85 12.92
C VAL A 25 13.93 -35.49 11.52
N ASP A 26 13.04 -35.46 10.53
CA ASP A 26 13.39 -34.94 9.21
C ASP A 26 13.48 -33.41 9.23
N THR A 27 12.49 -32.74 9.83
CA THR A 27 12.40 -31.28 9.91
C THR A 27 12.13 -30.82 11.34
N LEU A 28 13.03 -29.99 11.86
CA LEU A 28 12.85 -29.23 13.10
C LEU A 28 12.47 -27.79 12.76
N VAL A 29 11.44 -27.27 13.44
CA VAL A 29 11.02 -25.87 13.32
C VAL A 29 10.85 -25.32 14.73
N VAL A 30 11.63 -24.32 15.10
CA VAL A 30 11.68 -23.71 16.44
C VAL A 30 11.94 -22.22 16.29
N GLY A 31 11.22 -21.36 17.02
CA GLY A 31 11.46 -19.92 16.97
C GLY A 31 11.38 -19.33 15.56
N ALA A 32 10.46 -19.82 14.74
CA ALA A 32 10.25 -19.38 13.35
C ALA A 32 8.95 -18.57 13.25
N GLY A 33 8.72 -17.84 12.16
CA GLY A 33 7.41 -17.24 11.90
C GLY A 33 6.38 -18.28 11.42
N ASP A 34 5.82 -18.04 10.25
CA ASP A 34 4.87 -18.94 9.59
C ASP A 34 5.56 -20.12 8.93
N TYR A 35 5.08 -21.33 9.21
CA TYR A 35 5.55 -22.56 8.58
C TYR A 35 4.39 -23.31 7.92
N THR A 36 4.50 -23.55 6.61
CA THR A 36 3.51 -24.33 5.87
C THR A 36 3.92 -25.79 5.77
N TRP A 37 3.07 -26.69 6.26
CA TRP A 37 3.29 -28.13 6.15
C TRP A 37 2.04 -28.85 5.66
N LYS A 38 2.19 -29.59 4.55
CA LYS A 38 1.10 -30.32 3.88
C LYS A 38 -0.14 -29.45 3.61
N GLY A 39 0.08 -28.22 3.17
CA GLY A 39 -0.98 -27.26 2.83
C GLY A 39 -1.68 -26.61 4.02
N ARG A 40 -1.17 -26.77 5.25
CA ARG A 40 -1.64 -26.07 6.44
C ARG A 40 -0.56 -25.16 6.98
N ASN A 41 -0.94 -23.95 7.38
CA ASN A 41 -0.03 -22.98 7.98
C ASN A 41 -0.02 -23.14 9.50
N TYR A 42 1.17 -23.11 10.09
CA TYR A 42 1.44 -23.19 11.51
C TYR A 42 2.22 -21.96 11.93
N GLN A 43 1.76 -21.24 12.95
CA GLN A 43 2.55 -20.23 13.65
C GLN A 43 3.55 -20.96 14.55
N VAL A 44 4.84 -20.60 14.49
CA VAL A 44 5.89 -21.27 15.28
C VAL A 44 6.79 -20.26 16.02
N ASN A 45 6.22 -19.08 16.32
CA ASN A 45 6.90 -17.92 16.90
C ASN A 45 6.83 -17.87 18.43
N GLY A 46 6.14 -18.83 19.05
CA GLY A 46 6.05 -18.97 20.50
C GLY A 46 7.30 -19.59 21.12
N THR A 47 7.50 -19.30 22.40
CA THR A 47 8.61 -19.81 23.21
C THR A 47 8.26 -21.20 23.75
N GLY A 48 9.02 -22.23 23.36
CA GLY A 48 8.97 -23.56 23.97
C GLY A 48 10.04 -23.71 25.05
N ASP A 49 9.77 -24.58 26.03
CA ASP A 49 10.72 -24.91 27.09
C ASP A 49 11.49 -26.19 26.75
N VAL A 50 12.79 -26.18 27.02
CA VAL A 50 13.64 -27.37 26.99
C VAL A 50 14.27 -27.56 28.36
N LEU A 51 13.98 -28.68 28.99
CA LEU A 51 14.45 -29.04 30.32
C LEU A 51 15.59 -30.03 30.21
N ILE A 52 16.66 -29.77 30.97
CA ILE A 52 17.85 -30.62 31.08
C ILE A 52 18.29 -30.71 32.54
N ASP A 53 19.10 -31.72 32.87
CA ASP A 53 19.79 -31.73 34.16
C ASP A 53 20.95 -30.72 34.15
N VAL A 54 20.92 -29.75 35.07
CA VAL A 54 21.95 -28.72 35.22
C VAL A 54 22.53 -28.84 36.62
N PRO A 55 23.83 -29.16 36.77
CA PRO A 55 24.44 -29.33 38.09
C PRO A 55 24.38 -28.03 38.93
N LYS A 56 23.98 -28.12 40.20
CA LYS A 56 23.97 -27.00 41.17
C LYS A 56 24.83 -27.31 42.41
N PRO A 57 25.75 -26.43 42.86
CA PRO A 57 26.20 -25.22 42.17
C PRO A 57 27.06 -25.56 40.96
N TRP A 58 26.86 -24.84 39.85
CA TRP A 58 27.71 -24.97 38.68
C TRP A 58 29.05 -24.28 38.91
N ASN A 59 30.14 -24.92 38.49
CA ASN A 59 31.49 -24.38 38.61
C ASN A 59 32.14 -24.45 37.23
N ASP A 60 31.99 -23.37 36.45
CA ASP A 60 32.35 -23.36 35.04
C ASP A 60 33.87 -23.36 34.81
N PRO A 61 34.45 -24.42 34.19
CA PRO A 61 35.86 -24.41 33.78
C PRO A 61 36.13 -23.47 32.59
N MET A 62 35.10 -22.99 31.88
CA MET A 62 35.17 -22.11 30.71
C MET A 62 35.01 -20.61 31.05
N ALA A 63 34.67 -20.28 32.30
CA ALA A 63 34.52 -18.91 32.82
C ALA A 63 35.82 -18.09 32.88
N ASN A 64 36.95 -18.68 32.46
CA ASN A 64 38.23 -18.02 32.26
C ASN A 64 38.10 -16.97 31.13
N ASN A 65 37.69 -15.76 31.51
CA ASN A 65 37.58 -14.55 30.69
C ASN A 65 37.26 -14.82 29.20
N PRO A 66 35.98 -14.78 28.79
CA PRO A 66 35.69 -14.84 27.36
C PRO A 66 36.48 -13.72 26.70
N LEU A 67 37.16 -14.09 25.61
CA LEU A 67 38.09 -13.24 24.91
C LEU A 67 37.30 -12.07 24.33
N THR A 68 37.24 -10.94 25.04
CA THR A 68 36.64 -9.67 24.57
C THR A 68 37.36 -9.06 23.36
N THR A 69 38.28 -9.82 22.75
CA THR A 69 38.99 -9.54 21.51
C THR A 69 38.38 -10.26 20.30
N LEU A 70 37.48 -11.23 20.51
CA LEU A 70 36.74 -11.90 19.44
C LEU A 70 35.60 -11.00 18.93
N ASN A 71 35.13 -11.28 17.73
CA ASN A 71 33.94 -10.64 17.19
C ASN A 71 32.69 -11.08 17.97
N LEU A 72 31.72 -10.19 18.15
CA LEU A 72 30.54 -10.48 18.96
C LEU A 72 29.68 -11.63 18.40
N LEU A 73 29.64 -11.82 17.08
CA LEU A 73 28.95 -12.95 16.46
C LEU A 73 29.67 -14.28 16.74
N GLU A 74 30.98 -14.26 16.98
CA GLU A 74 31.72 -15.46 17.40
C GLU A 74 31.42 -15.84 18.86
N HIS A 75 30.99 -14.89 19.68
CA HIS A 75 30.54 -15.16 21.05
C HIS A 75 29.17 -15.85 21.08
N ASP A 76 28.34 -15.61 20.07
CA ASP A 76 27.02 -16.22 19.92
C ASP A 76 27.13 -17.73 19.73
N ASP A 77 27.98 -18.16 18.78
CA ASP A 77 28.13 -19.56 18.36
C ASP A 77 29.25 -20.34 19.07
N SER A 78 29.81 -19.80 20.16
CA SER A 78 30.95 -20.44 20.82
C SER A 78 30.58 -21.80 21.43
N HIS A 79 31.49 -22.76 21.35
CA HIS A 79 31.47 -24.03 22.08
C HIS A 79 30.21 -24.89 21.88
N VAL A 80 30.16 -25.63 20.76
CA VAL A 80 29.14 -26.65 20.51
C VAL A 80 29.13 -27.66 21.67
N GLY A 81 28.02 -27.72 22.40
CA GLY A 81 27.81 -28.61 23.53
C GLY A 81 26.99 -29.85 23.14
N VAL A 82 25.92 -30.13 23.88
CA VAL A 82 25.16 -31.39 23.77
C VAL A 82 24.10 -31.30 22.67
N GLN A 83 24.10 -32.23 21.71
CA GLN A 83 23.02 -32.35 20.74
C GLN A 83 21.77 -32.97 21.39
N LEU A 84 20.64 -32.26 21.32
CA LEU A 84 19.35 -32.71 21.86
C LEU A 84 18.44 -33.32 20.79
N VAL A 85 18.36 -32.64 19.65
CA VAL A 85 17.54 -33.07 18.51
C VAL A 85 18.40 -33.04 17.27
N LYS A 86 18.40 -34.12 16.50
CA LYS A 86 18.98 -34.19 15.17
C LYS A 86 17.90 -33.98 14.10
N ALA A 87 18.20 -33.15 13.10
CA ALA A 87 17.28 -32.81 12.02
C ALA A 87 18.01 -32.57 10.69
N GLN A 88 17.43 -33.05 9.58
CA GLN A 88 17.98 -32.78 8.24
C GLN A 88 17.67 -31.35 7.77
N THR A 89 16.55 -30.78 8.21
CA THR A 89 16.15 -29.41 7.92
C THR A 89 15.83 -28.72 9.23
N VAL A 90 16.42 -27.55 9.45
CA VAL A 90 16.17 -26.71 10.62
C VAL A 90 15.66 -25.35 10.14
N ILE A 91 14.56 -24.90 10.73
CA ILE A 91 13.91 -23.62 10.40
C ILE A 91 13.70 -22.84 11.70
N GLY A 92 14.09 -21.56 11.69
CA GLY A 92 14.11 -20.68 12.86
C GLY A 92 15.31 -20.94 13.78
N SER A 93 15.27 -20.36 14.98
CA SER A 93 16.39 -20.34 15.91
C SER A 93 16.08 -21.00 17.24
N GLY A 94 17.01 -21.83 17.72
CA GLY A 94 17.00 -22.35 19.09
C GLY A 94 17.11 -21.25 20.14
N GLY A 95 17.69 -20.08 19.79
CA GLY A 95 17.84 -18.95 20.70
C GLY A 95 16.53 -18.34 21.19
N SER A 96 15.41 -18.61 20.52
CA SER A 96 14.08 -18.19 20.95
C SER A 96 13.37 -19.19 21.89
N LEU A 97 14.02 -20.31 22.23
CA LEU A 97 13.53 -21.26 23.22
C LEU A 97 14.11 -20.95 24.61
N THR A 98 13.39 -21.35 25.65
CA THR A 98 13.82 -21.17 27.04
C THR A 98 14.45 -22.46 27.56
N LEU A 99 15.70 -22.36 28.02
CA LEU A 99 16.38 -23.47 28.68
C LEU A 99 16.02 -23.46 30.17
N ARG A 100 15.55 -24.59 30.68
CA ARG A 100 15.17 -24.78 32.09
C ARG A 100 15.87 -25.98 32.69
N ASP A 101 15.98 -26.01 34.01
CA ASP A 101 16.38 -27.20 34.73
C ASP A 101 15.23 -28.21 34.89
N LEU A 102 15.51 -29.40 35.42
CA LEU A 102 14.48 -30.43 35.68
C LEU A 102 13.44 -30.03 36.74
N GLN A 103 13.65 -28.95 37.50
CA GLN A 103 12.66 -28.40 38.42
C GLN A 103 11.74 -27.38 37.73
N GLY A 104 12.07 -26.97 36.50
CA GLY A 104 11.32 -26.00 35.70
C GLY A 104 11.79 -24.56 35.87
N ASP A 105 12.85 -24.30 36.65
CA ASP A 105 13.42 -22.97 36.78
C ASP A 105 14.25 -22.63 35.53
N GLU A 106 14.27 -21.37 35.11
CA GLU A 106 15.11 -20.96 33.97
C GLU A 106 16.59 -21.11 34.32
N VAL A 107 17.38 -21.59 33.36
CA VAL A 107 18.83 -21.62 33.50
C VAL A 107 19.35 -20.20 33.33
N GLU A 108 19.69 -19.58 34.44
CA GLU A 108 20.23 -18.22 34.52
C GLU A 108 21.58 -18.10 33.82
N ALA A 109 21.95 -16.87 33.48
CA ALA A 109 23.31 -16.58 33.03
C ALA A 109 24.31 -16.83 34.17
N ASP A 110 25.45 -17.41 33.82
CA ASP A 110 26.54 -17.66 34.75
C ASP A 110 27.36 -16.38 34.99
N LYS A 111 27.54 -15.58 33.92
CA LYS A 111 28.40 -14.39 33.96
C LYS A 111 27.85 -13.25 33.12
N THR A 112 27.85 -12.04 33.68
CA THR A 112 27.61 -10.80 32.93
C THR A 112 28.92 -10.06 32.70
N LEU A 113 29.12 -9.56 31.48
CA LEU A 113 30.35 -8.89 31.06
C LEU A 113 30.09 -7.66 30.22
N HIS A 114 30.88 -6.62 30.47
CA HIS A 114 30.92 -5.43 29.63
C HIS A 114 31.33 -5.76 28.20
N ILE A 115 30.49 -5.36 27.24
CA ILE A 115 30.80 -5.35 25.82
C ILE A 115 31.31 -3.95 25.47
N ALA A 116 32.60 -3.86 25.17
CA ALA A 116 33.23 -2.61 24.76
C ALA A 116 33.55 -2.60 23.26
N GLN A 117 33.19 -1.51 22.59
CA GLN A 117 33.54 -1.27 21.19
C GLN A 117 34.32 0.05 21.10
N ASN A 118 35.49 0.00 20.47
CA ASN A 118 36.42 1.15 20.38
C ASN A 118 36.77 1.76 21.75
N GLY A 119 36.85 0.94 22.80
CA GLY A 119 37.20 1.37 24.16
C GLY A 119 36.03 1.97 24.97
N THR A 120 34.80 2.00 24.44
CA THR A 120 33.59 2.41 25.18
C THR A 120 32.71 1.20 25.46
N VAL A 121 32.24 1.06 26.70
CA VAL A 121 31.26 0.01 27.07
C VAL A 121 29.90 0.40 26.50
N VAL A 122 29.40 -0.41 25.56
CA VAL A 122 28.15 -0.15 24.82
C VAL A 122 26.99 -1.04 25.26
N ALA A 123 27.28 -2.18 25.90
CA ALA A 123 26.27 -3.13 26.37
C ALA A 123 26.81 -3.99 27.52
N GLU A 124 25.91 -4.67 28.23
CA GLU A 124 26.23 -5.88 28.99
C GLU A 124 25.90 -7.12 28.16
N GLY A 125 26.74 -8.14 28.23
CA GLY A 125 26.51 -9.46 27.65
C GLY A 125 26.37 -10.51 28.75
N ASP A 126 25.28 -11.25 28.72
CA ASP A 126 25.00 -12.36 29.63
C ASP A 126 25.44 -13.67 28.97
N TYR A 127 26.35 -14.39 29.63
CA TYR A 127 26.94 -15.64 29.16
C TYR A 127 26.48 -16.81 30.04
N GLY A 128 26.18 -17.93 29.40
CA GLY A 128 25.74 -19.13 30.08
C GLY A 128 25.30 -20.21 29.10
N PHE A 129 24.67 -21.25 29.64
CA PHE A 129 24.04 -22.26 28.80
C PHE A 129 22.81 -21.69 28.09
N ARG A 130 22.70 -22.02 26.81
CA ARG A 130 21.63 -21.56 25.94
C ARG A 130 21.33 -22.60 24.88
N LEU A 131 20.16 -22.45 24.28
CA LEU A 131 19.75 -23.26 23.15
C LEU A 131 20.19 -22.59 21.84
N THR A 132 20.71 -23.40 20.93
CA THR A 132 21.11 -22.97 19.58
C THR A 132 20.66 -24.00 18.57
N THR A 133 20.58 -23.57 17.31
CA THR A 133 20.28 -24.45 16.19
C THR A 133 21.38 -24.39 15.16
N ALA A 134 21.74 -25.54 14.61
CA ALA A 134 22.70 -25.64 13.51
C ALA A 134 21.96 -26.04 12.22
N PRO A 135 22.06 -25.26 11.12
CA PRO A 135 21.41 -25.58 9.84
C PRO A 135 21.77 -26.98 9.35
N GLY A 136 20.75 -27.81 9.09
CA GLY A 136 20.92 -29.17 8.59
C GLY A 136 21.50 -30.17 9.61
N ASP A 137 21.55 -29.79 10.89
CA ASP A 137 22.03 -30.68 11.95
C ASP A 137 21.05 -30.84 13.11
N GLY A 138 20.60 -29.75 13.76
CA GLY A 138 19.73 -29.94 14.93
C GLY A 138 19.62 -28.80 15.95
N LEU A 139 19.12 -29.16 17.13
CA LEU A 139 19.02 -28.35 18.36
C LEU A 139 20.09 -28.79 19.37
N TYR A 140 20.77 -27.81 19.98
CA TYR A 140 21.87 -28.02 20.91
C TYR A 140 21.70 -27.22 22.18
N VAL A 141 22.34 -27.69 23.25
CA VAL A 141 22.71 -26.85 24.39
C VAL A 141 24.17 -26.45 24.22
N ASN A 142 24.44 -25.17 24.06
CA ASN A 142 25.77 -24.60 23.96
C ASN A 142 26.05 -23.67 25.14
N TYR A 143 27.32 -23.32 25.35
CA TYR A 143 27.71 -22.26 26.27
C TYR A 143 28.19 -21.05 25.47
N GLY A 144 27.55 -19.90 25.63
CA GLY A 144 27.91 -18.70 24.88
C GLY A 144 27.10 -17.48 25.31
N LEU A 145 27.09 -16.47 24.46
CA LEU A 145 26.29 -15.27 24.65
C LEU A 145 24.81 -15.61 24.58
N LYS A 146 24.10 -15.47 25.70
CA LYS A 146 22.64 -15.71 25.82
C LYS A 146 21.85 -14.44 25.48
N ALA A 147 22.30 -13.30 25.99
CA ALA A 147 21.65 -12.02 25.78
C ALA A 147 22.63 -10.84 25.75
N LEU A 148 22.24 -9.78 25.07
CA LEU A 148 22.88 -8.47 25.05
C LEU A 148 21.90 -7.42 25.54
N ASN A 149 22.33 -6.55 26.44
CA ASN A 149 21.56 -5.40 26.90
C ASN A 149 22.30 -4.11 26.52
N ILE A 150 21.88 -3.45 25.43
CA ILE A 150 22.53 -2.24 24.92
C ILE A 150 22.21 -1.05 25.85
N HIS A 151 23.25 -0.36 26.30
CA HIS A 151 23.11 0.78 27.19
C HIS A 151 22.42 1.96 26.50
N GLY A 152 21.56 2.66 27.24
CA GLY A 152 20.91 3.88 26.75
C GLY A 152 21.92 4.94 26.29
N GLY A 153 21.68 5.51 25.11
CA GLY A 153 22.58 6.49 24.48
C GLY A 153 23.86 5.89 23.87
N GLN A 154 24.05 4.57 23.95
CA GLN A 154 25.12 3.86 23.26
C GLN A 154 24.62 3.25 21.94
N LYS A 155 25.57 2.85 21.10
CA LYS A 155 25.32 2.16 19.84
C LYS A 155 26.20 0.91 19.76
N LEU A 156 25.59 -0.25 19.70
CA LEU A 156 26.28 -1.52 19.50
C LEU A 156 26.31 -1.85 18.00
N THR A 157 27.49 -2.14 17.47
CA THR A 157 27.70 -2.47 16.05
C THR A 157 27.93 -3.97 15.88
N LEU A 158 27.11 -4.62 15.06
CA LEU A 158 27.36 -5.96 14.55
C LEU A 158 28.04 -5.86 13.18
N ALA A 159 29.12 -6.61 13.02
CA ALA A 159 29.90 -6.72 11.79
C ALA A 159 30.34 -8.18 11.64
N GLU A 160 30.32 -8.73 10.42
CA GLU A 160 30.81 -10.10 10.21
C GLU A 160 32.32 -10.18 10.52
N HIS A 161 32.74 -11.29 11.13
CA HIS A 161 34.17 -11.63 11.16
C HIS A 161 34.63 -11.95 9.74
N GLY A 162 35.87 -11.61 9.37
CA GLY A 162 36.36 -11.71 8.00
C GLY A 162 36.15 -13.08 7.34
N GLY A 163 35.16 -13.19 6.46
CA GLY A 163 34.82 -14.42 5.74
C GLY A 163 33.67 -15.25 6.36
N ALA A 164 33.08 -14.83 7.47
CA ALA A 164 31.90 -15.46 8.06
C ALA A 164 30.68 -15.37 7.12
N TYR A 165 29.85 -16.42 7.14
CA TYR A 165 28.60 -16.52 6.38
C TYR A 165 27.63 -17.49 7.04
N GLY A 166 26.33 -17.37 6.72
CA GLY A 166 25.31 -18.26 7.28
C GLY A 166 25.25 -18.17 8.80
N ALA A 167 25.21 -19.32 9.50
CA ALA A 167 25.13 -19.40 10.95
C ALA A 167 26.21 -18.57 11.66
N THR A 168 27.46 -18.61 11.17
CA THR A 168 28.57 -17.86 11.78
C THR A 168 28.48 -16.33 11.66
N ALA A 169 27.51 -15.83 10.88
CA ALA A 169 27.19 -14.41 10.77
C ALA A 169 25.77 -14.11 11.29
N ASP A 170 25.19 -15.03 12.07
CA ASP A 170 23.91 -14.88 12.73
C ASP A 170 24.09 -14.37 14.16
N MET A 171 23.12 -13.59 14.64
CA MET A 171 22.96 -13.28 16.05
C MET A 171 21.67 -13.93 16.54
N SER A 172 21.85 -15.05 17.24
CA SER A 172 20.79 -15.86 17.82
C SER A 172 20.59 -15.59 19.32
N ALA A 173 21.52 -14.90 19.99
CA ALA A 173 21.33 -14.32 21.31
C ALA A 173 20.22 -13.25 21.30
N LYS A 174 19.52 -13.10 22.44
CA LYS A 174 18.52 -12.04 22.60
C LYS A 174 19.19 -10.67 22.66
N ILE A 175 18.70 -9.70 21.91
CA ILE A 175 19.14 -8.29 21.98
C ILE A 175 18.05 -7.46 22.67
N GLY A 176 18.41 -6.83 23.78
CA GLY A 176 17.59 -5.93 24.58
C GLY A 176 18.28 -4.61 24.90
N GLY A 177 17.63 -3.80 25.76
CA GLY A 177 18.14 -2.51 26.22
C GLY A 177 17.66 -1.30 25.41
N GLU A 178 18.09 -0.11 25.85
CA GLU A 178 17.60 1.18 25.32
C GLU A 178 18.47 1.77 24.20
N GLY A 179 19.66 1.19 23.98
CA GLY A 179 20.63 1.69 23.00
C GLY A 179 20.33 1.28 21.57
N ASP A 180 21.07 1.91 20.65
CA ASP A 180 20.93 1.69 19.21
C ASP A 180 21.70 0.44 18.76
N LEU A 181 21.18 -0.22 17.72
CA LEU A 181 21.84 -1.31 17.01
C LEU A 181 22.35 -0.80 15.66
N ALA A 182 23.58 -1.14 15.28
CA ALA A 182 24.12 -0.86 13.95
C ALA A 182 24.60 -2.13 13.27
N ILE A 183 24.36 -2.25 11.98
CA ILE A 183 24.87 -3.31 11.12
C ILE A 183 25.86 -2.70 10.15
N ASN A 184 27.10 -3.14 10.23
CA ASN A 184 28.19 -2.68 9.37
C ASN A 184 28.98 -3.88 8.88
N THR A 185 28.50 -4.50 7.81
CA THR A 185 29.05 -5.75 7.31
C THR A 185 29.37 -5.66 5.82
N VAL A 186 30.32 -6.48 5.34
CA VAL A 186 30.66 -6.53 3.91
C VAL A 186 29.64 -7.36 3.13
N ARG A 187 29.09 -8.43 3.73
CA ARG A 187 28.05 -9.25 3.10
C ARG A 187 26.76 -9.18 3.88
N GLN A 188 26.64 -9.97 4.93
CA GLN A 188 25.36 -10.19 5.60
C GLN A 188 25.57 -10.48 7.09
N VAL A 189 24.69 -9.91 7.92
CA VAL A 189 24.43 -10.35 9.29
C VAL A 189 22.96 -10.74 9.36
N SER A 190 22.63 -11.86 10.01
CA SER A 190 21.25 -12.21 10.31
C SER A 190 20.92 -12.04 11.79
N LEU A 191 19.65 -11.71 12.07
CA LEU A 191 19.08 -11.75 13.40
C LEU A 191 18.02 -12.85 13.40
N SER A 192 18.22 -13.88 14.21
CA SER A 192 17.34 -15.06 14.22
C SER A 192 16.53 -15.20 15.50
N ASN A 193 16.73 -14.31 16.48
CA ASN A 193 15.96 -14.33 17.72
C ASN A 193 14.75 -13.40 17.66
N GLY A 194 13.54 -13.97 17.60
CA GLY A 194 12.29 -13.21 17.61
C GLY A 194 11.93 -12.60 18.96
N GLN A 195 12.69 -12.89 20.02
CA GLN A 195 12.49 -12.35 21.37
C GLN A 195 13.27 -11.05 21.61
N ASN A 196 13.91 -10.48 20.59
CA ASN A 196 14.58 -9.19 20.71
C ASN A 196 13.59 -8.13 21.20
N ASP A 197 14.03 -7.26 22.11
CA ASP A 197 13.17 -6.25 22.76
C ASP A 197 13.86 -4.88 22.91
N TYR A 198 15.03 -4.70 22.29
CA TYR A 198 15.75 -3.43 22.31
C TYR A 198 14.90 -2.28 21.72
N GLN A 199 15.01 -1.10 22.32
CA GLN A 199 14.11 0.05 22.04
C GLN A 199 14.76 1.15 21.19
N GLY A 200 16.07 1.05 20.94
CA GLY A 200 16.82 2.05 20.17
C GLY A 200 16.53 2.01 18.66
N ALA A 201 17.29 2.81 17.92
CA ALA A 201 17.24 2.79 16.46
C ALA A 201 18.11 1.66 15.90
N THR A 202 17.70 1.09 14.77
CA THR A 202 18.48 0.14 13.99
C THR A 202 19.07 0.84 12.77
N TYR A 203 20.39 0.85 12.63
CA TYR A 203 21.11 1.45 11.51
C TYR A 203 21.77 0.38 10.64
N VAL A 204 21.30 0.17 9.42
CA VAL A 204 21.99 -0.66 8.44
C VAL A 204 22.88 0.25 7.61
N GLN A 205 24.17 0.25 7.93
CA GLN A 205 25.16 1.18 7.40
C GLN A 205 25.87 0.63 6.16
N MET A 206 26.10 -0.69 6.13
CA MET A 206 26.77 -1.37 5.02
C MET A 206 26.33 -2.85 4.99
N GLY A 207 26.24 -3.41 3.79
CA GLY A 207 25.91 -4.81 3.57
C GLY A 207 24.43 -5.11 3.79
N THR A 208 24.12 -6.34 4.16
CA THR A 208 22.75 -6.83 4.34
C THR A 208 22.47 -7.15 5.81
N LEU A 209 21.37 -6.61 6.34
CA LEU A 209 20.71 -7.14 7.53
C LEU A 209 19.61 -8.09 7.09
N ARG A 210 19.66 -9.36 7.50
CA ARG A 210 18.60 -10.35 7.23
C ARG A 210 17.84 -10.67 8.52
N THR A 211 16.51 -10.72 8.49
CA THR A 211 15.69 -11.11 9.66
C THR A 211 15.14 -12.52 9.47
N ASP A 212 15.53 -13.44 10.35
CA ASP A 212 15.18 -14.87 10.25
C ASP A 212 14.08 -15.30 11.22
N ALA A 213 13.55 -14.38 12.01
CA ALA A 213 12.41 -14.57 12.90
C ALA A 213 11.52 -13.32 12.94
N ASP A 214 10.23 -13.53 13.21
CA ASP A 214 9.30 -12.42 13.45
C ASP A 214 9.74 -11.63 14.69
N GLY A 215 9.69 -10.30 14.62
CA GLY A 215 10.12 -9.44 15.73
C GLY A 215 11.63 -9.40 15.96
N ALA A 216 12.45 -9.92 15.05
CA ALA A 216 13.91 -9.88 15.15
C ALA A 216 14.48 -8.44 15.25
N LEU A 217 13.77 -7.41 14.77
CA LEU A 217 14.15 -5.99 14.99
C LEU A 217 13.73 -5.44 16.36
N GLY A 218 13.17 -6.25 17.25
CA GLY A 218 12.68 -5.83 18.56
C GLY A 218 11.74 -4.64 18.52
N ASN A 219 11.85 -3.76 19.52
CA ASN A 219 11.03 -2.54 19.64
C ASN A 219 11.70 -1.35 18.93
N THR A 220 12.26 -1.56 17.74
CA THR A 220 13.03 -0.54 17.02
C THR A 220 12.24 0.75 16.82
N ARG A 221 12.71 1.86 17.41
CA ARG A 221 12.08 3.18 17.27
C ARG A 221 12.28 3.81 15.89
N GLU A 222 13.33 3.41 15.18
CA GLU A 222 13.61 3.88 13.83
C GLU A 222 14.50 2.88 13.10
N LEU A 223 14.07 2.45 11.91
CA LEU A 223 14.89 1.67 10.99
C LEU A 223 15.52 2.60 9.94
N ASN A 224 16.83 2.74 10.00
CA ASN A 224 17.63 3.57 9.10
C ASN A 224 18.45 2.70 8.15
N ILE A 225 18.24 2.81 6.83
CA ILE A 225 19.00 2.06 5.82
C ILE A 225 19.81 3.04 4.98
N SER A 226 21.13 2.87 5.02
CA SER A 226 22.07 3.75 4.29
C SER A 226 22.14 3.39 2.81
N ASN A 227 22.70 4.28 2.00
CA ASN A 227 23.01 4.01 0.60
C ASN A 227 23.74 2.66 0.42
N ALA A 228 23.32 1.87 -0.57
CA ALA A 228 23.84 0.53 -0.90
C ALA A 228 23.68 -0.55 0.19
N ALA A 229 23.06 -0.22 1.33
CA ALA A 229 22.72 -1.20 2.35
C ALA A 229 21.35 -1.84 2.09
N ILE A 230 21.17 -3.06 2.59
CA ILE A 230 20.00 -3.89 2.30
C ILE A 230 19.39 -4.38 3.63
N VAL A 231 18.08 -4.29 3.75
CA VAL A 231 17.30 -5.08 4.71
C VAL A 231 16.57 -6.18 3.95
N ASP A 232 16.82 -7.43 4.32
CA ASP A 232 16.18 -8.62 3.78
C ASP A 232 15.25 -9.22 4.83
N LEU A 233 13.93 -9.04 4.64
CA LEU A 233 12.95 -9.54 5.58
C LEU A 233 12.85 -11.08 5.57
N ASN A 234 13.35 -11.74 4.52
CA ASN A 234 13.40 -13.20 4.41
C ASN A 234 12.10 -13.93 4.81
N GLY A 235 10.94 -13.35 4.47
CA GLY A 235 9.64 -13.94 4.81
C GLY A 235 9.13 -13.66 6.23
N SER A 236 9.93 -13.03 7.09
CA SER A 236 9.56 -12.70 8.47
C SER A 236 8.78 -11.39 8.60
N ALA A 237 8.07 -11.23 9.72
CA ALA A 237 7.31 -10.05 10.07
C ALA A 237 8.06 -9.15 11.05
N GLN A 238 8.29 -7.89 10.68
CA GLN A 238 8.96 -6.88 11.49
C GLN A 238 8.04 -5.69 11.76
N THR A 239 8.20 -5.07 12.92
CA THR A 239 7.52 -3.82 13.28
C THR A 239 8.57 -2.79 13.67
N VAL A 240 8.41 -1.57 13.16
CA VAL A 240 9.25 -0.43 13.49
C VAL A 240 8.36 0.78 13.74
N GLU A 241 8.81 1.71 14.56
CA GLU A 241 8.07 2.94 14.76
C GLU A 241 8.22 3.86 13.52
N THR A 242 9.44 4.26 13.17
CA THR A 242 9.71 5.10 11.98
C THR A 242 10.59 4.37 10.97
N PHE A 243 10.43 4.65 9.68
CA PHE A 243 11.25 4.08 8.60
C PHE A 243 11.98 5.15 7.79
N THR A 244 13.30 5.00 7.63
CA THR A 244 14.15 5.91 6.84
C THR A 244 15.05 5.08 5.91
N GLY A 245 14.66 4.95 4.64
CA GLY A 245 15.49 4.36 3.59
C GLY A 245 16.12 5.44 2.72
N GLN A 246 17.46 5.53 2.69
CA GLN A 246 18.17 6.49 1.84
C GLN A 246 18.16 6.07 0.37
N MET A 247 18.41 7.02 -0.53
CA MET A 247 18.61 6.73 -1.95
C MET A 247 19.65 5.62 -2.14
N GLY A 248 19.31 4.61 -2.94
CA GLY A 248 20.17 3.46 -3.21
C GLY A 248 20.22 2.40 -2.10
N SER A 249 19.45 2.56 -1.02
CA SER A 249 19.14 1.44 -0.10
C SER A 249 18.14 0.46 -0.73
N THR A 250 18.00 -0.73 -0.16
CA THR A 250 17.01 -1.72 -0.60
C THR A 250 16.31 -2.41 0.58
N VAL A 251 15.00 -2.61 0.45
CA VAL A 251 14.22 -3.54 1.28
C VAL A 251 13.73 -4.70 0.42
N LEU A 252 14.18 -5.92 0.74
CA LEU A 252 13.71 -7.16 0.13
C LEU A 252 12.61 -7.76 1.00
N PHE A 253 11.37 -7.77 0.54
CA PHE A 253 10.26 -8.31 1.33
C PHE A 253 10.25 -9.85 1.36
N LYS A 254 10.43 -10.50 0.20
CA LYS A 254 10.43 -11.98 0.08
C LYS A 254 9.27 -12.66 0.82
N GLU A 255 8.05 -12.18 0.63
CA GLU A 255 6.82 -12.61 1.32
C GLU A 255 6.74 -12.22 2.81
N GLY A 256 7.72 -11.49 3.33
CA GLY A 256 7.72 -10.95 4.68
C GLY A 256 6.85 -9.71 4.85
N SER A 257 6.77 -9.22 6.09
CA SER A 257 5.94 -8.06 6.43
C SER A 257 6.76 -6.99 7.13
N LEU A 258 6.59 -5.73 6.72
CA LEU A 258 7.09 -4.57 7.44
C LEU A 258 5.93 -3.70 7.90
N THR A 259 5.78 -3.55 9.21
CA THR A 259 4.81 -2.63 9.82
C THR A 259 5.52 -1.36 10.28
N VAL A 260 5.02 -0.19 9.87
CA VAL A 260 5.56 1.14 10.17
C VAL A 260 4.51 1.95 10.93
N ASN A 261 4.78 2.28 12.20
CA ASN A 261 3.77 2.87 13.09
C ASN A 261 3.65 4.39 13.05
N LYS A 262 4.69 5.10 12.62
CA LYS A 262 4.81 6.57 12.67
C LYS A 262 5.32 7.16 11.35
N GLY A 263 5.22 6.41 10.27
CA GLY A 263 5.60 6.85 8.93
C GLY A 263 7.13 6.97 8.74
N GLY A 264 7.54 7.94 7.93
CA GLY A 264 8.94 8.19 7.59
C GLY A 264 9.14 8.42 6.09
N ILE A 265 10.29 8.03 5.56
CA ILE A 265 10.66 8.23 4.16
C ILE A 265 11.37 7.00 3.58
N SER A 266 10.99 6.64 2.35
CA SER A 266 11.60 5.59 1.54
C SER A 266 12.09 6.18 0.23
N GLN A 267 13.38 6.48 0.14
CA GLN A 267 14.05 6.90 -1.11
C GLN A 267 14.79 5.74 -1.80
N GLY A 268 14.84 4.58 -1.14
CA GLY A 268 15.44 3.35 -1.65
C GLY A 268 14.47 2.48 -2.45
N GLU A 269 14.98 1.35 -2.94
CA GLU A 269 14.19 0.34 -3.64
C GLU A 269 13.42 -0.56 -2.64
N LEU A 270 12.11 -0.66 -2.83
CA LEU A 270 11.27 -1.71 -2.25
C LEU A 270 11.09 -2.81 -3.32
N THR A 271 11.20 -4.09 -2.95
CA THR A 271 11.03 -5.18 -3.92
C THR A 271 10.51 -6.48 -3.29
N GLY A 272 9.81 -7.29 -4.09
CA GLY A 272 9.23 -8.58 -3.70
C GLY A 272 7.77 -8.50 -3.27
N GLY A 273 7.17 -9.67 -3.07
CA GLY A 273 5.85 -9.85 -2.45
C GLY A 273 5.92 -9.83 -0.92
N GLY A 274 4.77 -9.90 -0.25
CA GLY A 274 4.65 -9.72 1.20
C GLY A 274 3.68 -8.59 1.56
N ASN A 275 3.92 -7.93 2.70
CA ASN A 275 3.05 -6.85 3.20
C ASN A 275 3.85 -5.63 3.68
N LEU A 276 3.43 -4.43 3.27
CA LEU A 276 3.80 -3.17 3.92
C LEU A 276 2.58 -2.61 4.65
N ASN A 277 2.63 -2.53 5.98
CA ASN A 277 1.53 -2.00 6.78
C ASN A 277 1.91 -0.64 7.36
N VAL A 278 1.23 0.42 6.94
CA VAL A 278 1.40 1.77 7.49
C VAL A 278 0.24 2.03 8.43
N THR A 279 0.53 2.06 9.73
CA THR A 279 -0.51 2.12 10.78
C THR A 279 -0.69 3.51 11.37
N GLY A 280 0.30 4.39 11.19
CA GLY A 280 0.22 5.81 11.55
C GLY A 280 1.33 6.65 10.91
N GLY A 281 1.15 7.97 10.97
CA GLY A 281 2.06 8.94 10.35
C GLY A 281 2.03 8.95 8.82
N THR A 282 2.86 9.79 8.22
CA THR A 282 3.03 9.85 6.76
C THR A 282 4.29 9.09 6.37
N LEU A 283 4.15 8.05 5.55
CA LEU A 283 5.26 7.39 4.86
C LEU A 283 5.36 7.95 3.44
N ALA A 284 6.38 8.76 3.18
CA ALA A 284 6.72 9.20 1.83
C ALA A 284 7.51 8.10 1.11
N ILE A 285 7.04 7.68 -0.06
CA ILE A 285 7.76 6.73 -0.93
C ILE A 285 8.14 7.49 -2.19
N GLU A 286 9.45 7.66 -2.34
CA GLU A 286 10.07 8.44 -3.39
C GLU A 286 10.73 7.51 -4.41
N GLY A 287 10.42 7.72 -5.69
CA GLY A 287 10.99 6.97 -6.81
C GLY A 287 10.23 5.71 -7.21
N LEU A 288 10.84 4.98 -8.14
CA LEU A 288 10.26 3.83 -8.83
C LEU A 288 10.57 2.52 -8.08
N ASN A 289 9.55 1.69 -7.82
CA ASN A 289 9.69 0.35 -7.25
C ASN A 289 9.09 -0.73 -8.16
N ALA A 290 9.63 -0.86 -9.39
CA ALA A 290 9.06 -1.71 -10.44
C ALA A 290 8.92 -3.20 -10.09
N ARG A 291 9.70 -3.70 -9.13
CA ARG A 291 9.72 -5.10 -8.68
C ARG A 291 8.97 -5.31 -7.36
N TYR A 292 8.35 -4.27 -6.82
CA TYR A 292 7.51 -4.35 -5.64
C TYR A 292 6.13 -4.86 -6.01
N ASN A 293 5.69 -5.93 -5.36
CA ASN A 293 4.38 -6.53 -5.58
C ASN A 293 3.69 -6.97 -4.27
N ALA A 294 4.18 -6.47 -3.14
CA ALA A 294 3.58 -6.67 -1.83
C ALA A 294 2.28 -5.88 -1.66
N LEU A 295 1.37 -6.36 -0.80
CA LEU A 295 0.18 -5.63 -0.41
C LEU A 295 0.57 -4.45 0.47
N THR A 296 0.16 -3.24 0.09
CA THR A 296 0.28 -2.06 0.95
C THR A 296 -1.04 -1.81 1.67
N SER A 297 -1.02 -1.85 3.01
CA SER A 297 -2.18 -1.55 3.87
C SER A 297 -1.99 -0.19 4.54
N ILE A 298 -2.95 0.72 4.36
CA ILE A 298 -2.93 2.07 4.93
C ILE A 298 -4.08 2.18 5.95
N SER A 299 -3.75 2.32 7.22
CA SER A 299 -4.74 2.39 8.31
C SER A 299 -5.42 3.78 8.40
N PRO A 300 -6.58 3.93 9.09
CA PRO A 300 -7.35 5.18 9.12
C PRO A 300 -6.62 6.47 9.54
N ASN A 301 -5.52 6.37 10.28
CA ASN A 301 -4.72 7.52 10.75
C ASN A 301 -3.32 7.57 10.11
N ALA A 302 -3.14 6.87 8.99
CA ALA A 302 -1.90 6.79 8.25
C ALA A 302 -2.03 7.45 6.87
N GLU A 303 -0.91 7.92 6.36
CA GLU A 303 -0.77 8.40 4.99
C GLU A 303 0.38 7.67 4.29
N VAL A 304 0.16 7.27 3.04
CA VAL A 304 1.25 6.96 2.10
C VAL A 304 1.26 8.05 1.03
N SER A 305 2.40 8.71 0.86
CA SER A 305 2.59 9.77 -0.14
C SER A 305 3.53 9.28 -1.23
N LEU A 306 3.10 9.34 -2.49
CA LEU A 306 3.87 8.91 -3.66
C LEU A 306 4.26 10.12 -4.52
N ASP A 307 5.49 10.13 -5.01
CA ASP A 307 5.99 11.04 -6.04
C ASP A 307 6.12 10.38 -7.43
N ASN A 308 5.77 9.09 -7.51
CA ASN A 308 5.84 8.26 -8.72
C ASN A 308 4.67 7.28 -8.76
N THR A 309 4.03 7.08 -9.92
CA THR A 309 2.89 6.14 -10.04
C THR A 309 3.28 4.69 -9.80
N GLN A 310 4.55 4.34 -9.96
CA GLN A 310 5.08 3.02 -9.71
C GLN A 310 5.85 2.96 -8.38
N GLY A 311 5.65 3.92 -7.47
CA GLY A 311 6.24 3.92 -6.13
C GLY A 311 5.80 2.72 -5.29
N LEU A 312 4.60 2.19 -5.52
CA LEU A 312 4.11 0.93 -4.95
C LEU A 312 4.10 -0.22 -5.99
N GLY A 313 4.94 -0.12 -7.02
CA GLY A 313 5.08 -1.16 -8.05
C GLY A 313 3.74 -1.65 -8.62
N SER A 314 3.51 -2.96 -8.55
CA SER A 314 2.26 -3.61 -8.98
C SER A 314 1.46 -4.21 -7.82
N GLY A 315 1.80 -3.88 -6.57
CA GLY A 315 1.14 -4.39 -5.38
C GLY A 315 -0.30 -3.87 -5.23
N ASN A 316 -1.18 -4.65 -4.62
CA ASN A 316 -2.51 -4.15 -4.26
C ASN A 316 -2.41 -3.10 -3.14
N ILE A 317 -3.38 -2.19 -3.07
CA ILE A 317 -3.49 -1.18 -2.02
C ILE A 317 -4.79 -1.39 -1.25
N ALA A 318 -4.70 -1.72 0.03
CA ALA A 318 -5.81 -1.69 0.97
C ALA A 318 -5.78 -0.34 1.71
N ASN A 319 -6.56 0.61 1.23
CA ASN A 319 -6.57 1.98 1.71
C ASN A 319 -7.79 2.27 2.59
N ASP A 320 -7.58 2.30 3.90
CA ASP A 320 -8.54 2.84 4.88
C ASP A 320 -8.12 4.20 5.46
N GLY A 321 -6.91 4.68 5.12
CA GLY A 321 -6.35 5.99 5.47
C GLY A 321 -6.29 6.96 4.29
N LEU A 322 -5.12 7.56 4.07
CA LEU A 322 -4.86 8.49 2.97
C LEU A 322 -3.76 7.98 2.03
N LEU A 323 -4.07 7.86 0.74
CA LEU A 323 -3.09 7.71 -0.33
C LEU A 323 -2.95 9.04 -1.08
N THR A 324 -1.79 9.69 -0.98
CA THR A 324 -1.52 10.96 -1.65
C THR A 324 -0.65 10.76 -2.89
N LEU A 325 -1.12 11.21 -4.04
CA LEU A 325 -0.36 11.34 -5.29
C LEU A 325 0.10 12.79 -5.43
N LYS A 326 1.38 13.07 -5.19
CA LYS A 326 1.93 14.42 -5.12
C LYS A 326 2.91 14.70 -6.25
N ASN A 327 2.53 15.57 -7.19
CA ASN A 327 3.35 15.89 -8.38
C ASN A 327 3.70 14.64 -9.20
N VAL A 328 2.71 13.76 -9.37
CA VAL A 328 2.86 12.47 -10.04
C VAL A 328 2.28 12.54 -11.45
N THR A 329 2.93 11.90 -12.42
CA THR A 329 2.36 11.74 -13.77
C THR A 329 2.46 10.30 -14.26
N GLY A 330 1.46 9.84 -15.02
CA GLY A 330 1.46 8.52 -15.66
C GLY A 330 0.31 7.60 -15.20
N GLU A 331 0.47 6.29 -15.39
CA GLU A 331 -0.54 5.30 -15.04
C GLU A 331 -0.33 4.74 -13.63
N LEU A 332 -1.37 4.79 -12.79
CA LEU A 332 -1.46 4.05 -11.54
C LEU A 332 -2.21 2.72 -11.80
N ARG A 333 -1.45 1.62 -11.88
CA ARG A 333 -1.98 0.29 -12.21
C ARG A 333 -2.43 -0.53 -11.00
N ASN A 334 -2.12 -0.05 -9.79
CA ASN A 334 -2.44 -0.75 -8.56
C ASN A 334 -3.97 -0.86 -8.37
N SER A 335 -4.45 -2.05 -7.98
CA SER A 335 -5.84 -2.20 -7.52
C SER A 335 -5.98 -1.64 -6.11
N ILE A 336 -6.97 -0.76 -5.93
CA ILE A 336 -7.28 -0.09 -4.67
C ILE A 336 -8.56 -0.68 -4.10
N SER A 337 -8.58 -0.85 -2.77
CA SER A 337 -9.74 -1.28 -2.00
C SER A 337 -9.81 -0.51 -0.68
N GLY A 338 -10.93 -0.64 0.04
CA GLY A 338 -11.11 0.02 1.34
C GLY A 338 -11.96 1.29 1.27
N LYS A 339 -11.94 2.06 2.35
CA LYS A 339 -12.83 3.22 2.57
C LYS A 339 -12.10 4.55 2.71
N GLY A 340 -10.78 4.56 2.54
CA GLY A 340 -9.93 5.73 2.68
C GLY A 340 -10.08 6.75 1.56
N ILE A 341 -9.14 7.68 1.52
CA ILE A 341 -9.08 8.76 0.54
C ILE A 341 -7.89 8.53 -0.39
N VAL A 342 -8.09 8.76 -1.68
CA VAL A 342 -7.01 8.90 -2.67
C VAL A 342 -6.99 10.37 -3.12
N SER A 343 -5.87 11.07 -2.93
CA SER A 343 -5.78 12.52 -3.19
C SER A 343 -4.73 12.84 -4.25
N ALA A 344 -5.15 13.43 -5.38
CA ALA A 344 -4.28 13.95 -6.42
C ALA A 344 -3.98 15.43 -6.15
N THR A 345 -2.71 15.75 -5.88
CA THR A 345 -2.28 17.08 -5.42
C THR A 345 -1.05 17.58 -6.19
N ALA A 346 -0.76 18.87 -6.07
CA ALA A 346 0.50 19.46 -6.54
C ALA A 346 0.83 19.18 -8.03
N ARG A 347 -0.13 19.44 -8.93
CA ARG A 347 0.02 19.25 -10.40
C ARG A 347 0.14 17.78 -10.83
N THR A 348 -0.46 16.87 -10.06
CA THR A 348 -0.59 15.46 -10.44
C THR A 348 -1.45 15.31 -11.69
N ASP A 349 -1.09 14.41 -12.60
CA ASP A 349 -1.85 14.03 -13.79
C ASP A 349 -1.76 12.51 -13.97
N VAL A 350 -2.75 11.79 -13.45
CA VAL A 350 -2.69 10.32 -13.33
C VAL A 350 -3.88 9.66 -14.03
N GLU A 351 -3.59 8.63 -14.82
CA GLU A 351 -4.58 7.67 -15.29
C GLU A 351 -4.73 6.53 -14.28
N LEU A 352 -5.94 6.30 -13.78
CA LEU A 352 -6.24 5.14 -12.94
C LEU A 352 -6.57 3.97 -13.86
N ASP A 353 -5.72 2.95 -13.89
CA ASP A 353 -5.87 1.76 -14.74
C ASP A 353 -6.22 0.49 -13.92
N GLY A 354 -5.97 0.53 -12.61
CA GLY A 354 -6.26 -0.57 -11.68
C GLY A 354 -7.75 -0.97 -11.60
N ASP A 355 -8.00 -2.22 -11.21
CA ASP A 355 -9.35 -2.68 -10.84
C ASP A 355 -9.65 -2.25 -9.40
N ASN A 356 -10.38 -1.13 -9.28
CA ASN A 356 -10.77 -0.53 -8.01
C ASN A 356 -12.22 -0.85 -7.65
N SER A 357 -12.81 -1.93 -8.20
CA SER A 357 -14.20 -2.35 -7.93
C SER A 357 -14.52 -2.60 -6.44
N ARG A 358 -13.51 -2.69 -5.57
CA ARG A 358 -13.65 -2.83 -4.11
C ARG A 358 -13.32 -1.56 -3.32
N PHE A 359 -13.07 -0.45 -4.01
CA PHE A 359 -12.86 0.84 -3.37
C PHE A 359 -14.20 1.58 -3.25
N VAL A 360 -14.59 1.89 -2.01
CA VAL A 360 -15.85 2.55 -1.66
C VAL A 360 -15.60 3.89 -0.94
N GLY A 361 -14.37 4.40 -1.04
CA GLY A 361 -13.90 5.59 -0.36
C GLY A 361 -14.16 6.89 -1.13
N GLN A 362 -13.14 7.71 -1.24
CA GLN A 362 -13.22 9.01 -1.93
C GLN A 362 -11.98 9.30 -2.76
N PHE A 363 -12.16 9.82 -3.97
CA PHE A 363 -11.13 10.47 -4.76
C PHE A 363 -11.22 12.00 -4.58
N ASN A 364 -10.09 12.63 -4.25
CA ASN A 364 -9.94 14.08 -4.22
C ASN A 364 -9.00 14.51 -5.35
N ILE A 365 -9.43 15.51 -6.12
CA ILE A 365 -8.64 16.09 -7.20
C ILE A 365 -8.48 17.57 -6.89
N ASP A 366 -7.28 17.98 -6.48
CA ASP A 366 -7.00 19.38 -6.15
C ASP A 366 -6.91 20.25 -7.41
N ALA A 367 -7.12 21.55 -7.22
CA ALA A 367 -6.93 22.54 -8.27
C ALA A 367 -5.55 22.42 -8.92
N GLY A 368 -5.54 22.37 -10.25
CA GLY A 368 -4.32 22.18 -11.06
C GLY A 368 -3.84 20.74 -11.17
N SER A 369 -4.56 19.76 -10.59
CA SER A 369 -4.31 18.32 -10.77
C SER A 369 -5.40 17.68 -11.64
N ALA A 370 -5.13 16.50 -12.19
CA ALA A 370 -6.02 15.75 -13.04
C ALA A 370 -6.03 14.26 -12.69
N LEU A 371 -7.21 13.63 -12.81
CA LEU A 371 -7.37 12.18 -12.86
C LEU A 371 -8.10 11.78 -14.14
N SER A 372 -7.63 10.71 -14.77
CA SER A 372 -8.24 10.12 -15.97
C SER A 372 -8.67 8.68 -15.73
N VAL A 373 -9.82 8.27 -16.27
CA VAL A 373 -10.33 6.89 -16.21
C VAL A 373 -10.89 6.45 -17.55
N ASN A 374 -10.77 5.14 -17.84
CA ASN A 374 -11.26 4.54 -19.09
C ASN A 374 -12.22 3.35 -18.84
N GLU A 375 -12.21 2.76 -17.64
CA GLU A 375 -13.07 1.68 -17.17
C GLU A 375 -13.80 1.98 -15.82
N GLN A 376 -14.97 1.37 -15.58
CA GLN A 376 -15.91 1.81 -14.51
C GLN A 376 -15.29 1.47 -13.18
N LYS A 377 -14.69 0.27 -13.18
CA LYS A 377 -13.91 -0.29 -12.10
C LYS A 377 -12.75 0.61 -11.69
N ASN A 378 -12.25 1.54 -12.53
CA ASN A 378 -11.15 2.42 -12.12
C ASN A 378 -11.57 3.42 -11.03
N LEU A 379 -12.85 3.80 -10.96
CA LEU A 379 -13.37 4.58 -9.83
C LEU A 379 -14.00 3.71 -8.74
N GLY A 380 -14.31 2.45 -9.06
CA GLY A 380 -15.05 1.58 -8.14
C GLY A 380 -16.39 2.19 -7.76
N ASP A 381 -16.69 2.14 -6.46
CA ASP A 381 -17.89 2.71 -5.85
C ASP A 381 -17.60 3.99 -5.05
N ALA A 382 -16.43 4.61 -5.28
CA ALA A 382 -15.98 5.78 -4.55
C ALA A 382 -16.69 7.08 -4.99
N SER A 383 -16.84 8.00 -4.04
CA SER A 383 -17.23 9.39 -4.35
C SER A 383 -16.06 10.18 -4.94
N VAL A 384 -16.35 11.22 -5.73
CA VAL A 384 -15.32 12.11 -6.29
C VAL A 384 -15.58 13.56 -5.86
N ILE A 385 -14.59 14.18 -5.23
CA ILE A 385 -14.50 15.62 -5.04
C ILE A 385 -13.48 16.16 -6.05
N ASN A 386 -14.00 16.77 -7.10
CA ASN A 386 -13.22 17.33 -8.19
C ASN A 386 -13.12 18.84 -8.08
N ASN A 387 -11.94 19.36 -7.70
CA ASN A 387 -11.58 20.76 -7.78
C ASN A 387 -10.51 21.04 -8.87
N GLY A 388 -10.06 20.00 -9.57
CA GLY A 388 -9.12 20.05 -10.69
C GLY A 388 -9.81 19.64 -11.99
N LEU A 389 -9.28 18.61 -12.66
CA LEU A 389 -9.85 18.02 -13.87
C LEU A 389 -10.13 16.53 -13.68
N LEU A 390 -11.34 16.10 -14.03
CA LEU A 390 -11.68 14.68 -14.17
C LEU A 390 -11.94 14.36 -15.65
N THR A 391 -11.13 13.47 -16.22
CA THR A 391 -11.33 12.98 -17.59
C THR A 391 -11.93 11.58 -17.56
N ILE A 392 -13.06 11.40 -18.22
CA ILE A 392 -13.75 10.11 -18.33
C ILE A 392 -13.78 9.73 -19.81
N SER A 393 -12.96 8.77 -20.20
CA SER A 393 -12.99 8.17 -21.53
C SER A 393 -13.90 6.95 -21.51
N THR A 394 -14.85 6.84 -22.43
CA THR A 394 -15.71 5.66 -22.51
C THR A 394 -15.68 5.08 -23.92
N GLU A 395 -15.15 3.88 -24.10
CA GLU A 395 -15.31 3.12 -25.36
C GLU A 395 -16.55 2.22 -25.34
N ARG A 396 -17.06 1.91 -24.15
CA ARG A 396 -18.34 1.22 -23.94
C ARG A 396 -19.24 2.09 -23.08
N SER A 397 -20.53 2.03 -23.35
CA SER A 397 -21.52 2.80 -22.59
C SER A 397 -21.66 2.26 -21.17
N TRP A 398 -21.82 3.16 -20.21
CA TRP A 398 -22.10 2.82 -18.82
C TRP A 398 -22.80 3.95 -18.06
N ALA A 399 -23.20 3.69 -16.82
CA ALA A 399 -23.79 4.68 -15.94
C ALA A 399 -22.81 5.08 -14.83
N MET A 400 -22.61 6.37 -14.64
CA MET A 400 -21.95 6.91 -13.46
C MET A 400 -22.96 6.93 -12.31
N THR A 401 -22.82 5.99 -11.38
CA THR A 401 -23.73 5.86 -10.24
C THR A 401 -23.28 6.62 -9.01
N HIS A 402 -22.04 7.10 -9.00
CA HIS A 402 -21.40 7.70 -7.83
C HIS A 402 -21.38 9.23 -7.90
N SER A 403 -21.30 9.85 -6.72
CA SER A 403 -21.30 11.31 -6.58
C SER A 403 -20.04 11.93 -7.18
N ILE A 404 -20.23 12.97 -7.99
CA ILE A 404 -19.15 13.84 -8.48
C ILE A 404 -19.51 15.27 -8.10
N SER A 405 -18.67 15.90 -7.29
CA SER A 405 -18.89 17.23 -6.72
C SER A 405 -17.63 18.09 -6.86
N GLY A 406 -17.68 19.36 -6.41
CA GLY A 406 -16.55 20.29 -6.43
C GLY A 406 -16.61 21.29 -7.59
N SER A 407 -15.61 22.18 -7.65
CA SER A 407 -15.56 23.30 -8.60
C SER A 407 -14.81 22.99 -9.90
N GLY A 408 -14.24 21.80 -10.02
CA GLY A 408 -13.38 21.38 -11.12
C GLY A 408 -14.13 21.01 -12.39
N ASP A 409 -13.37 20.88 -13.47
CA ASP A 409 -13.86 20.59 -14.81
C ASP A 409 -14.00 19.08 -15.05
N VAL A 410 -14.91 18.69 -15.94
CA VAL A 410 -15.10 17.31 -16.39
C VAL A 410 -14.95 17.25 -17.91
N THR A 411 -14.10 16.36 -18.41
CA THR A 411 -13.95 16.08 -19.84
C THR A 411 -14.44 14.67 -20.16
N LYS A 412 -15.35 14.56 -21.12
CA LYS A 412 -15.84 13.29 -21.67
C LYS A 412 -15.17 13.00 -23.01
N LEU A 413 -14.49 11.85 -23.08
CA LEU A 413 -13.84 11.30 -24.27
C LEU A 413 -14.41 9.93 -24.63
N GLY A 414 -13.96 9.37 -25.76
CA GLY A 414 -14.34 8.03 -26.22
C GLY A 414 -15.73 7.98 -26.88
N THR A 415 -16.00 6.89 -27.58
CA THR A 415 -17.18 6.74 -28.46
C THR A 415 -18.48 6.34 -27.74
N GLY A 416 -18.39 5.86 -26.50
CA GLY A 416 -19.51 5.36 -25.71
C GLY A 416 -20.36 6.46 -25.06
N ILE A 417 -21.46 6.02 -24.45
CA ILE A 417 -22.41 6.86 -23.71
C ILE A 417 -22.05 6.84 -22.22
N LEU A 418 -21.83 8.01 -21.62
CA LEU A 418 -21.74 8.21 -20.18
C LEU A 418 -23.10 8.69 -19.66
N THR A 419 -23.83 7.81 -18.97
CA THR A 419 -25.10 8.20 -18.35
C THR A 419 -24.85 8.81 -16.97
N LEU A 420 -25.29 10.04 -16.75
CA LEU A 420 -25.21 10.72 -15.45
C LEU A 420 -26.56 10.67 -14.73
N ASN A 421 -26.51 10.47 -13.41
CA ASN A 421 -27.61 10.64 -12.48
C ASN A 421 -27.51 11.99 -11.71
N LYS A 422 -28.44 12.23 -10.77
CA LYS A 422 -28.47 13.43 -9.92
C LYS A 422 -27.16 13.66 -9.15
N ASP A 423 -26.55 12.61 -8.62
CA ASP A 423 -25.38 12.71 -7.75
C ASP A 423 -24.11 12.91 -8.57
N SER A 424 -24.00 12.25 -9.73
CA SER A 424 -22.87 12.39 -10.65
C SER A 424 -22.86 13.71 -11.44
N ALA A 425 -23.91 14.53 -11.33
CA ALA A 425 -24.06 15.81 -12.03
C ALA A 425 -23.92 17.04 -11.10
N ALA A 426 -23.36 16.85 -9.90
CA ALA A 426 -23.29 17.88 -8.86
C ALA A 426 -22.03 18.76 -8.89
N TYR A 427 -21.09 18.50 -9.79
CA TYR A 427 -19.89 19.34 -10.01
C TYR A 427 -20.23 20.65 -10.75
N GLN A 428 -19.46 21.69 -10.47
CA GLN A 428 -19.79 23.07 -10.87
C GLN A 428 -18.92 23.61 -12.01
N GLY A 429 -17.77 23.00 -12.32
CA GLY A 429 -16.89 23.48 -13.38
C GLY A 429 -17.46 23.28 -14.79
N THR A 430 -16.60 23.44 -15.78
CA THR A 430 -16.91 23.25 -17.19
C THR A 430 -17.07 21.76 -17.51
N THR A 431 -18.04 21.44 -18.35
CA THR A 431 -18.17 20.10 -18.95
C THR A 431 -17.81 20.16 -20.42
N ASP A 432 -16.74 19.50 -20.81
CA ASP A 432 -16.34 19.34 -22.21
C ASP A 432 -16.75 17.95 -22.72
N ILE A 433 -17.71 17.90 -23.64
CA ILE A 433 -18.11 16.68 -24.33
C ILE A 433 -17.35 16.63 -25.65
N VAL A 434 -16.15 16.06 -25.60
CA VAL A 434 -15.23 16.00 -26.74
C VAL A 434 -15.58 14.86 -27.70
N GLY A 435 -16.12 13.75 -27.17
CA GLY A 435 -16.56 12.61 -27.99
C GLY A 435 -17.60 11.74 -27.31
N GLY A 436 -18.38 11.03 -28.13
CA GLY A 436 -19.46 10.16 -27.67
C GLY A 436 -20.61 10.99 -27.10
N GLU A 437 -21.24 10.48 -26.05
CA GLU A 437 -22.46 11.07 -25.50
C GLU A 437 -22.41 11.18 -23.97
N ILE A 438 -22.88 12.30 -23.43
CA ILE A 438 -23.39 12.37 -22.05
C ILE A 438 -24.91 12.31 -22.12
N ALA A 439 -25.48 11.29 -21.48
CA ALA A 439 -26.93 11.09 -21.41
C ALA A 439 -27.45 11.31 -19.98
N PHE A 440 -28.66 11.87 -19.88
CA PHE A 440 -29.41 12.03 -18.64
C PHE A 440 -30.66 11.15 -18.67
N GLY A 441 -31.12 10.68 -17.51
CA GLY A 441 -32.26 9.75 -17.39
C GLY A 441 -33.57 10.22 -18.07
N SER A 442 -34.50 9.29 -18.28
CA SER A 442 -35.70 9.51 -19.10
C SER A 442 -36.93 10.05 -18.35
N ASP A 443 -36.93 10.08 -17.02
CA ASP A 443 -38.15 10.32 -16.23
C ASP A 443 -38.33 11.82 -15.89
N SER A 444 -37.50 12.30 -14.95
CA SER A 444 -37.47 13.69 -14.50
C SER A 444 -36.17 14.36 -14.91
N ALA A 445 -36.22 15.66 -15.14
CA ALA A 445 -35.02 16.42 -15.47
C ALA A 445 -34.02 16.38 -14.31
N ILE A 446 -32.78 16.03 -14.63
CA ILE A 446 -31.66 16.11 -13.68
C ILE A 446 -31.13 17.54 -13.66
N ASN A 447 -30.92 18.09 -12.47
CA ASN A 447 -30.24 19.37 -12.33
C ASN A 447 -28.74 19.14 -12.39
N MET A 448 -28.10 19.67 -13.43
CA MET A 448 -26.66 19.63 -13.60
C MET A 448 -26.06 20.95 -13.11
N ALA A 449 -25.13 20.87 -12.16
CA ALA A 449 -24.57 22.06 -11.50
C ALA A 449 -23.47 22.77 -12.32
N SER A 450 -23.02 22.17 -13.43
CA SER A 450 -22.00 22.72 -14.31
C SER A 450 -22.38 24.12 -14.82
N GLN A 451 -21.45 25.06 -14.71
CA GLN A 451 -21.64 26.46 -15.13
C GLN A 451 -21.49 26.65 -16.65
N HIS A 452 -20.74 25.77 -17.32
CA HIS A 452 -20.53 25.83 -18.76
C HIS A 452 -20.50 24.42 -19.34
N ILE A 453 -21.24 24.19 -20.42
CA ILE A 453 -21.20 22.93 -21.15
C ILE A 453 -20.81 23.19 -22.60
N ASN A 454 -19.73 22.57 -23.03
CA ASN A 454 -19.26 22.61 -24.41
C ASN A 454 -19.52 21.26 -25.08
N ILE A 455 -20.31 21.28 -26.15
CA ILE A 455 -20.56 20.09 -26.97
C ILE A 455 -19.71 20.23 -28.23
N HIS A 456 -18.56 19.55 -28.25
CA HIS A 456 -17.59 19.62 -29.35
C HIS A 456 -18.05 18.81 -30.55
N ASN A 457 -17.27 18.84 -31.63
CA ASN A 457 -17.51 18.03 -32.82
C ASN A 457 -17.66 16.54 -32.48
N SER A 458 -18.75 15.90 -32.93
CA SER A 458 -19.13 14.51 -32.61
C SER A 458 -19.49 14.24 -31.15
N GLY A 459 -19.42 15.24 -30.27
CA GLY A 459 -19.97 15.19 -28.93
C GLY A 459 -21.50 15.31 -28.94
N VAL A 460 -22.14 14.61 -28.01
CA VAL A 460 -23.60 14.65 -27.85
C VAL A 460 -23.98 14.85 -26.37
N MET A 461 -24.94 15.72 -26.14
CA MET A 461 -25.66 15.79 -24.85
C MET A 461 -27.13 15.39 -25.08
N SER A 462 -27.70 14.52 -24.24
CA SER A 462 -29.06 14.03 -24.43
C SER A 462 -29.82 13.75 -23.13
N GLY A 463 -31.15 13.62 -23.21
CA GLY A 463 -32.00 13.24 -22.08
C GLY A 463 -32.65 14.44 -21.38
N ASN A 464 -33.26 14.18 -20.20
CA ASN A 464 -33.95 15.21 -19.45
C ASN A 464 -32.99 15.92 -18.49
N VAL A 465 -32.75 17.20 -18.70
CA VAL A 465 -31.73 17.95 -17.97
C VAL A 465 -32.08 19.43 -17.81
N THR A 466 -31.76 19.98 -16.65
CA THR A 466 -31.73 21.42 -16.37
C THR A 466 -30.27 21.78 -16.06
N THR A 467 -29.61 22.51 -16.94
CA THR A 467 -28.24 23.00 -16.70
C THR A 467 -28.27 24.22 -15.78
N ALA A 468 -27.22 24.42 -14.98
CA ALA A 468 -27.12 25.62 -14.14
C ALA A 468 -26.70 26.85 -14.96
N GLY A 469 -25.74 26.69 -15.88
CA GLY A 469 -25.24 27.80 -16.69
C GLY A 469 -25.37 27.58 -18.20
N ASP A 470 -24.38 28.07 -18.93
CA ASP A 470 -24.40 28.23 -20.38
C ASP A 470 -24.16 26.89 -21.11
N VAL A 471 -24.73 26.77 -22.31
CA VAL A 471 -24.49 25.65 -23.22
C VAL A 471 -23.99 26.18 -24.57
N ASN A 472 -22.85 25.68 -25.02
CA ASN A 472 -22.29 25.96 -26.34
C ASN A 472 -22.30 24.69 -27.18
N VAL A 473 -23.16 24.66 -28.19
CA VAL A 473 -23.21 23.58 -29.19
C VAL A 473 -22.29 23.98 -30.34
N MET A 474 -21.06 23.48 -30.34
CA MET A 474 -20.06 23.82 -31.35
C MET A 474 -20.35 23.17 -32.70
N PRO A 475 -19.75 23.63 -33.81
CA PRO A 475 -19.87 22.97 -35.10
C PRO A 475 -19.57 21.46 -35.04
N GLY A 476 -20.52 20.65 -35.48
CA GLY A 476 -20.46 19.18 -35.41
C GLY A 476 -20.92 18.55 -34.09
N GLY A 477 -21.15 19.35 -33.05
CA GLY A 477 -21.76 18.90 -31.79
C GLY A 477 -23.29 18.81 -31.88
N THR A 478 -23.90 17.99 -31.02
CA THR A 478 -25.35 17.80 -30.99
C THR A 478 -25.94 17.91 -29.58
N LEU A 479 -26.94 18.76 -29.40
CA LEU A 479 -27.82 18.75 -28.23
C LEU A 479 -29.14 18.06 -28.60
N ARG A 480 -29.37 16.85 -28.08
CA ARG A 480 -30.63 16.11 -28.25
C ARG A 480 -31.61 16.51 -27.15
N VAL A 481 -32.68 17.17 -27.55
CA VAL A 481 -33.67 17.76 -26.65
C VAL A 481 -34.76 16.75 -26.34
N ALA A 482 -35.10 16.64 -25.05
CA ALA A 482 -36.31 16.00 -24.55
C ALA A 482 -37.07 17.01 -23.66
N LYS A 483 -36.99 16.87 -22.34
CA LYS A 483 -37.31 17.94 -21.38
C LYS A 483 -36.02 18.65 -20.97
N THR A 484 -35.60 19.62 -21.77
CA THR A 484 -34.30 20.29 -21.59
C THR A 484 -34.49 21.75 -21.22
N THR A 485 -33.84 22.19 -20.14
CA THR A 485 -33.73 23.60 -19.75
C THR A 485 -32.27 24.01 -19.71
N VAL A 486 -31.90 25.02 -20.49
CA VAL A 486 -30.61 25.70 -20.38
C VAL A 486 -30.75 26.81 -19.34
N GLY A 487 -29.96 26.72 -18.26
CA GLY A 487 -29.99 27.67 -17.15
C GLY A 487 -29.51 29.07 -17.52
N GLY A 488 -28.50 29.14 -18.39
CA GLY A 488 -27.95 30.38 -18.92
C GLY A 488 -28.26 30.59 -20.41
N ASN A 489 -27.24 31.02 -21.14
CA ASN A 489 -27.28 31.26 -22.58
C ASN A 489 -27.10 29.97 -23.38
N LEU A 490 -27.66 29.94 -24.58
CA LEU A 490 -27.44 28.88 -25.57
C LEU A 490 -26.79 29.46 -26.82
N GLU A 491 -25.56 29.05 -27.12
CA GLU A 491 -24.90 29.29 -28.40
C GLU A 491 -25.02 28.04 -29.29
N ASN A 492 -25.44 28.22 -30.55
CA ASN A 492 -25.69 27.11 -31.47
C ASN A 492 -24.95 27.28 -32.80
N GLY A 493 -23.75 26.69 -32.89
CA GLY A 493 -23.03 26.43 -34.14
C GLY A 493 -23.19 24.99 -34.67
N GLY A 494 -23.70 24.07 -33.85
CA GLY A 494 -23.89 22.65 -34.17
C GLY A 494 -25.34 22.30 -34.53
N THR A 495 -25.86 21.22 -33.94
CA THR A 495 -27.25 20.76 -34.12
C THR A 495 -27.99 20.73 -32.79
N VAL A 496 -29.11 21.46 -32.69
CA VAL A 496 -30.10 21.29 -31.63
C VAL A 496 -31.21 20.39 -32.18
N GLN A 497 -31.21 19.14 -31.74
CA GLN A 497 -32.08 18.09 -32.26
C GLN A 497 -33.30 17.90 -31.36
N MET A 498 -34.46 18.44 -31.73
CA MET A 498 -35.73 18.19 -31.03
C MET A 498 -36.55 17.08 -31.70
N ASN A 499 -36.27 16.78 -32.97
CA ASN A 499 -36.91 15.68 -33.65
C ASN A 499 -36.32 14.32 -33.17
N SER A 500 -37.15 13.46 -32.58
CA SER A 500 -36.84 12.04 -32.44
C SER A 500 -37.41 11.28 -33.63
N GLU A 501 -36.62 10.38 -34.22
CA GLU A 501 -37.04 9.57 -35.37
C GLU A 501 -38.21 8.66 -34.97
N GLY A 502 -39.33 8.74 -35.70
CA GLY A 502 -40.58 8.06 -35.33
C GLY A 502 -41.29 8.63 -34.10
N GLY A 503 -40.76 9.71 -33.50
CA GLY A 503 -41.33 10.38 -32.34
C GLY A 503 -42.53 11.25 -32.69
N LYS A 504 -43.46 11.39 -31.72
CA LYS A 504 -44.54 12.37 -31.81
C LYS A 504 -43.99 13.77 -31.49
N PRO A 505 -44.49 14.84 -32.13
CA PRO A 505 -44.19 16.20 -31.71
C PRO A 505 -44.53 16.45 -30.24
N GLY A 506 -43.72 17.26 -29.56
CA GLY A 506 -43.98 17.70 -28.18
C GLY A 506 -42.74 17.93 -27.31
N ASN A 507 -41.53 17.77 -27.84
CA ASN A 507 -40.30 18.10 -27.12
C ASN A 507 -40.21 19.63 -26.87
N VAL A 508 -39.66 20.00 -25.73
CA VAL A 508 -39.55 21.41 -25.32
C VAL A 508 -38.14 21.71 -24.86
N LEU A 509 -37.51 22.65 -25.55
CA LEU A 509 -36.29 23.33 -25.11
C LEU A 509 -36.66 24.66 -24.46
N THR A 510 -36.23 24.89 -23.22
CA THR A 510 -36.29 26.21 -22.59
C THR A 510 -34.89 26.79 -22.42
N VAL A 511 -34.67 28.02 -22.85
CA VAL A 511 -33.43 28.78 -22.61
C VAL A 511 -33.78 29.94 -21.69
N ASN A 512 -33.25 29.92 -20.47
CA ASN A 512 -33.53 30.97 -19.49
C ASN A 512 -32.76 32.27 -19.76
N GLY A 513 -31.62 32.20 -20.45
CA GLY A 513 -30.86 33.36 -20.93
C GLY A 513 -31.12 33.68 -22.40
N ASN A 514 -30.08 34.16 -23.07
CA ASN A 514 -30.11 34.53 -24.48
C ASN A 514 -29.85 33.32 -25.40
N TYR A 515 -30.35 33.39 -26.63
CA TYR A 515 -30.03 32.46 -27.70
C TYR A 515 -29.21 33.16 -28.80
N THR A 516 -28.05 32.61 -29.12
CA THR A 516 -27.21 33.07 -30.23
C THR A 516 -27.04 31.95 -31.26
N GLY A 517 -27.58 32.17 -32.46
CA GLY A 517 -27.37 31.28 -33.60
C GLY A 517 -26.07 31.60 -34.35
N ASN A 518 -25.21 30.59 -34.52
CA ASN A 518 -23.94 30.68 -35.26
C ASN A 518 -23.95 29.74 -36.49
N ASN A 519 -24.98 29.88 -37.33
CA ASN A 519 -25.26 29.02 -38.49
C ASN A 519 -25.56 27.53 -38.16
N GLY A 520 -25.83 27.23 -36.88
CA GLY A 520 -26.29 25.92 -36.42
C GLY A 520 -27.62 25.49 -37.05
N LEU A 521 -27.95 24.21 -36.89
CA LEU A 521 -29.20 23.59 -37.32
C LEU A 521 -30.10 23.35 -36.11
N MET A 522 -31.39 23.58 -36.29
CA MET A 522 -32.43 23.20 -35.35
C MET A 522 -33.46 22.34 -36.07
N THR A 523 -33.80 21.18 -35.50
CA THR A 523 -34.73 20.22 -36.11
C THR A 523 -35.95 20.02 -35.22
N PHE A 524 -37.13 20.03 -35.82
CA PHE A 524 -38.43 19.90 -35.15
C PHE A 524 -39.28 18.82 -35.83
N ASN A 525 -40.07 18.09 -35.06
CA ASN A 525 -41.23 17.36 -35.53
C ASN A 525 -42.49 18.23 -35.39
N ALA A 526 -43.36 18.20 -36.40
CA ALA A 526 -44.69 18.78 -36.33
C ALA A 526 -45.72 17.93 -37.08
N THR A 527 -46.95 17.85 -36.60
CA THR A 527 -48.09 17.29 -37.37
C THR A 527 -48.77 18.46 -38.07
N LEU A 528 -48.30 18.81 -39.27
CA LEU A 528 -48.66 20.04 -39.98
C LEU A 528 -50.13 20.02 -40.47
N GLY A 529 -50.98 20.84 -39.85
CA GLY A 529 -52.36 21.08 -40.29
C GLY A 529 -52.75 22.55 -40.14
N GLY A 530 -53.32 22.93 -38.99
CA GLY A 530 -53.68 24.32 -38.65
C GLY A 530 -52.98 24.83 -37.38
N ASP A 531 -53.42 25.96 -36.82
CA ASP A 531 -52.74 26.62 -35.68
C ASP A 531 -52.59 25.74 -34.42
N ASN A 532 -53.44 24.72 -34.26
CA ASN A 532 -53.39 23.77 -33.16
C ASN A 532 -52.50 22.54 -33.43
N SER A 533 -51.68 22.58 -34.49
CA SER A 533 -50.76 21.49 -34.85
C SER A 533 -49.82 21.16 -33.69
N PRO A 534 -49.77 19.90 -33.24
CA PRO A 534 -48.71 19.44 -32.36
C PRO A 534 -47.34 19.71 -32.99
N THR A 535 -46.46 20.37 -32.26
CA THR A 535 -45.10 20.71 -32.71
C THR A 535 -44.16 20.70 -31.52
N ASP A 536 -42.90 20.34 -31.78
CA ASP A 536 -41.80 20.63 -30.87
C ASP A 536 -41.64 22.15 -30.72
N LYS A 537 -41.08 22.61 -29.57
CA LYS A 537 -41.00 24.04 -29.23
C LYS A 537 -39.67 24.41 -28.59
N MET A 538 -39.23 25.62 -28.91
CA MET A 538 -38.18 26.32 -28.18
C MET A 538 -38.74 27.59 -27.54
N ASN A 539 -38.49 27.77 -26.25
CA ASN A 539 -38.85 28.96 -25.50
C ASN A 539 -37.56 29.67 -25.06
N VAL A 540 -37.33 30.90 -25.53
CA VAL A 540 -36.21 31.74 -25.09
C VAL A 540 -36.76 32.87 -24.24
N LYS A 541 -36.23 33.03 -23.02
CA LYS A 541 -36.66 34.10 -22.10
C LYS A 541 -35.88 35.40 -22.27
N GLY A 542 -34.65 35.32 -22.76
CA GLY A 542 -33.83 36.47 -23.12
C GLY A 542 -33.93 36.85 -24.60
N ASP A 543 -32.87 37.49 -25.10
CA ASP A 543 -32.78 37.95 -26.47
C ASP A 543 -32.39 36.81 -27.43
N THR A 544 -32.80 36.96 -28.69
CA THR A 544 -32.40 36.06 -29.79
C THR A 544 -31.61 36.84 -30.83
N GLN A 545 -30.47 36.31 -31.28
CA GLN A 545 -29.64 36.93 -32.31
C GLN A 545 -28.93 35.90 -33.20
N GLY A 546 -28.37 36.38 -34.32
CA GLY A 546 -27.58 35.56 -35.24
C GLY A 546 -28.42 34.77 -36.25
N ASN A 547 -27.84 33.71 -36.82
CA ASN A 547 -28.45 32.90 -37.89
C ASN A 547 -28.60 31.45 -37.45
N THR A 548 -29.79 30.87 -37.67
CA THR A 548 -30.09 29.45 -37.39
C THR A 548 -30.83 28.85 -38.57
N ARG A 549 -30.39 27.67 -39.03
CA ARG A 549 -31.13 26.88 -40.02
C ARG A 549 -32.19 26.07 -39.29
N VAL A 550 -33.40 26.02 -39.84
CA VAL A 550 -34.52 25.27 -39.24
C VAL A 550 -34.99 24.21 -40.22
N ARG A 551 -35.11 22.97 -39.74
CA ARG A 551 -35.76 21.87 -40.47
C ARG A 551 -36.98 21.41 -39.67
N VAL A 552 -38.11 21.32 -40.36
CA VAL A 552 -39.36 20.79 -39.79
C VAL A 552 -39.72 19.52 -40.53
N ASP A 553 -39.80 18.41 -39.79
CA ASP A 553 -40.19 17.11 -40.30
C ASP A 553 -41.71 16.95 -40.07
N ASN A 554 -42.49 16.78 -41.14
CA ASN A 554 -43.95 16.58 -41.03
C ASN A 554 -44.25 15.13 -40.60
N ILE A 555 -44.79 14.96 -39.39
CA ILE A 555 -45.15 13.67 -38.80
C ILE A 555 -46.67 13.49 -38.88
N GLY A 556 -47.14 12.93 -40.00
CA GLY A 556 -48.54 12.53 -40.19
C GLY A 556 -49.56 13.68 -40.27
N GLY A 557 -49.10 14.90 -40.58
CA GLY A 557 -49.95 16.08 -40.82
C GLY A 557 -50.48 16.17 -42.24
#